data_AF-A0A5B1CPD4-F1
#
_entry.id   AF-A0A5B1CPD4-F1
#
_cell.length_a   1.000
_cell.length_b   1.000
_cell.length_c   1.000
_cell.angle_alpha   90.00
_cell.angle_beta   90.00
_cell.angle_gamma   90.00
#
_symmetry.space_group_name_H-M   'P 1'
#
loop_
_entity.id
_entity.type
_entity.pdbx_description
1 polymer ?
#
loop_
_entity_poly.entity_id
_entity_poly.type
_entity_poly.pdbx_seq_one_letter_code
_entity_poly.pdbx_strand_id
1 'polypeptide(L)'
;MNESDCDLELAAFLTEFCDAAKHHSAKAINSNIKGDSILGGLTDTYHRVLTTAAIIKAATEKRVCGEHERGWSADKQTILNVVNELLKSKSAEPFESELFDPIRLAFVPEFQRIADSLRTKYQGMRRGSRGKQNATETAIEYVIGWPEVMDAIGRPDTAEERKRIKRMSDETGGPIKTKQGVSPRLNRQRLLEWWASLEAKWDALFADEESTAATVADTYKYGKTGEVVPEIAGSVKRRRKT
;
A
#
# COMPACT_ATOMS: atom_id res chain seq x y z
N MET A 1 -8.47 -17.56 -20.56
CA MET A 1 -7.77 -16.27 -20.63
C MET A 1 -6.64 -16.34 -19.63
N ASN A 2 -5.41 -16.42 -20.12
CA ASN A 2 -4.24 -16.60 -19.28
C ASN A 2 -3.97 -15.31 -18.49
N GLU A 3 -3.21 -15.40 -17.41
CA GLU A 3 -2.88 -14.22 -16.61
C GLU A 3 -2.16 -13.15 -17.42
N SER A 4 -1.29 -13.59 -18.34
CA SER A 4 -0.61 -12.76 -19.33
C SER A 4 -1.56 -11.94 -20.20
N ASP A 5 -2.73 -12.49 -20.56
CA ASP A 5 -3.61 -11.87 -21.56
C ASP A 5 -4.36 -10.68 -20.94
N CYS A 6 -4.81 -10.80 -19.68
CA CYS A 6 -5.44 -9.69 -18.96
C CYS A 6 -4.46 -8.52 -18.72
N ASP A 7 -3.19 -8.85 -18.46
CA ASP A 7 -2.17 -7.83 -18.19
C ASP A 7 -1.78 -7.09 -19.47
N LEU A 8 -1.71 -7.79 -20.61
CA LEU A 8 -1.48 -7.20 -21.94
C LEU A 8 -2.64 -6.29 -22.36
N GLU A 9 -3.89 -6.71 -22.15
CA GLU A 9 -5.06 -5.87 -22.42
C GLU A 9 -5.06 -4.61 -21.56
N LEU A 10 -4.73 -4.72 -20.27
CA LEU A 10 -4.63 -3.57 -19.37
C LEU A 10 -3.52 -2.60 -19.79
N ALA A 11 -2.34 -3.12 -20.15
CA ALA A 11 -1.23 -2.30 -20.60
C ALA A 11 -1.53 -1.57 -21.92
N ALA A 12 -2.18 -2.25 -22.87
CA ALA A 12 -2.61 -1.66 -24.13
C ALA A 12 -3.63 -0.53 -23.90
N PHE A 13 -4.66 -0.80 -23.09
CA PHE A 13 -5.69 0.18 -22.74
C PHE A 13 -5.10 1.42 -22.07
N LEU A 14 -4.19 1.25 -21.11
CA LEU A 14 -3.56 2.38 -20.42
C LEU A 14 -2.67 3.21 -21.34
N THR A 15 -2.04 2.58 -22.33
CA THR A 15 -1.24 3.26 -23.34
C THR A 15 -2.14 4.13 -24.22
N GLU A 16 -3.24 3.57 -24.71
CA GLU A 16 -4.23 4.30 -25.53
C GLU A 16 -4.86 5.45 -24.74
N PHE A 17 -5.20 5.22 -23.47
CA PHE A 17 -5.71 6.26 -22.57
C PHE A 17 -4.70 7.40 -22.37
N CYS A 18 -3.40 7.09 -22.17
CA CYS A 18 -2.36 8.11 -22.05
C CYS A 18 -2.27 8.98 -23.30
N ASP A 19 -2.33 8.36 -24.48
CA ASP A 19 -2.15 9.08 -25.74
C ASP A 19 -3.40 9.91 -26.08
N ALA A 20 -4.61 9.39 -25.81
CA ALA A 20 -5.84 10.15 -25.88
C ALA A 20 -5.81 11.35 -24.91
N ALA A 21 -5.40 11.14 -23.66
CA ALA A 21 -5.27 12.21 -22.69
C ALA A 21 -4.31 13.29 -23.20
N LYS A 22 -3.11 12.94 -23.68
CA LYS A 22 -2.12 13.89 -24.22
C LYS A 22 -2.67 14.69 -25.39
N HIS A 23 -3.41 14.06 -26.29
CA HIS A 23 -4.01 14.73 -27.44
C HIS A 23 -5.06 15.76 -27.00
N HIS A 24 -5.89 15.41 -26.01
CA HIS A 24 -6.89 16.32 -25.46
C HIS A 24 -6.28 17.49 -24.67
N SER A 25 -5.19 17.29 -23.92
CA SER A 25 -4.52 18.41 -23.24
C SER A 25 -3.83 19.35 -24.20
N ALA A 26 -3.17 18.84 -25.24
CA ALA A 26 -2.58 19.68 -26.28
C ALA A 26 -3.66 20.55 -26.96
N LYS A 27 -4.85 19.99 -27.20
CA LYS A 27 -5.99 20.74 -27.75
C LYS A 27 -6.53 21.79 -26.77
N ALA A 28 -6.64 21.47 -25.48
CA ALA A 28 -7.10 22.39 -24.45
C ALA A 28 -6.12 23.56 -24.25
N ILE A 29 -4.82 23.29 -24.18
CA ILE A 29 -3.75 24.30 -24.07
C ILE A 29 -3.76 25.24 -25.29
N ASN A 30 -3.94 24.69 -26.49
CA ASN A 30 -4.01 25.49 -27.72
C ASN A 30 -5.30 26.31 -27.87
N SER A 31 -6.36 25.98 -27.12
CA SER A 31 -7.67 26.67 -27.23
C SER A 31 -7.75 28.04 -26.50
N ASN A 32 -6.64 28.56 -25.98
CA ASN A 32 -6.52 29.95 -25.49
C ASN A 32 -7.57 30.34 -24.43
N ILE A 33 -7.76 29.47 -23.43
CA ILE A 33 -8.65 29.73 -22.29
C ILE A 33 -7.98 30.76 -21.37
N LYS A 34 -8.42 32.03 -21.45
CA LYS A 34 -7.88 33.18 -20.70
C LYS A 34 -8.31 33.24 -19.23
N GLY A 35 -8.20 32.16 -18.48
CA GLY A 35 -8.57 32.11 -17.05
C GLY A 35 -7.51 31.47 -16.18
N ASP A 36 -6.67 32.29 -15.53
CA ASP A 36 -5.51 31.83 -14.75
C ASP A 36 -5.85 30.92 -13.55
N SER A 37 -7.05 31.01 -12.97
CA SER A 37 -7.44 30.15 -11.83
C SER A 37 -7.95 28.76 -12.25
N ILE A 38 -8.58 28.65 -13.42
CA ILE A 38 -9.14 27.38 -13.94
C ILE A 38 -8.01 26.47 -14.43
N LEU A 39 -6.96 27.07 -15.00
CA LEU A 39 -5.76 26.35 -15.44
C LEU A 39 -5.04 25.67 -14.25
N GLY A 40 -5.05 26.26 -13.05
CA GLY A 40 -4.44 25.68 -11.86
C GLY A 40 -5.06 24.36 -11.41
N GLY A 41 -6.41 24.28 -11.31
CA GLY A 41 -7.10 23.05 -10.92
C GLY A 41 -7.05 21.96 -12.00
N LEU A 42 -7.13 22.37 -13.27
CA LEU A 42 -7.04 21.45 -14.41
C LEU A 42 -5.66 20.81 -14.52
N THR A 43 -4.59 21.60 -14.30
CA THR A 43 -3.21 21.10 -14.34
C THR A 43 -2.91 20.14 -13.20
N ASP A 44 -3.42 20.35 -11.98
CA ASP A 44 -3.23 19.39 -10.86
C ASP A 44 -3.94 18.06 -11.12
N THR A 45 -5.22 18.10 -11.51
CA THR A 45 -5.98 16.88 -11.82
C THR A 45 -5.34 16.09 -12.96
N TYR A 46 -4.93 16.80 -14.01
CA TYR A 46 -4.29 16.20 -15.17
C TYR A 46 -2.90 15.64 -14.85
N HIS A 47 -2.12 16.33 -14.02
CA HIS A 47 -0.84 15.85 -13.51
C HIS A 47 -1.01 14.58 -12.69
N ARG A 48 -2.03 14.50 -11.82
CA ARG A 48 -2.36 13.27 -11.08
C ARG A 48 -2.71 12.11 -12.00
N VAL A 49 -3.52 12.33 -13.03
CA VAL A 49 -3.88 11.30 -14.01
C VAL A 49 -2.64 10.79 -14.76
N LEU A 50 -1.79 11.70 -15.26
CA LEU A 50 -0.56 11.32 -15.96
C LEU A 50 0.45 10.62 -15.06
N THR A 51 0.61 11.09 -13.82
CA THR A 51 1.50 10.47 -12.83
C THR A 51 1.03 9.05 -12.52
N THR A 52 -0.28 8.86 -12.36
CA THR A 52 -0.87 7.55 -12.11
C THR A 52 -0.65 6.62 -13.30
N ALA A 53 -0.88 7.10 -14.51
CA ALA A 53 -0.70 6.30 -15.71
C ALA A 53 0.77 5.92 -15.94
N ALA A 54 1.71 6.81 -15.62
CA ALA A 54 3.14 6.54 -15.63
C ALA A 54 3.54 5.48 -14.57
N ILE A 55 2.97 5.55 -13.36
CA ILE A 55 3.17 4.54 -12.31
C ILE A 55 2.67 3.18 -12.79
N ILE A 56 1.46 3.11 -13.36
CA ILE A 56 0.92 1.84 -13.84
C ILE A 56 1.77 1.28 -14.97
N LYS A 57 2.19 2.11 -15.92
CA LYS A 57 3.08 1.69 -17.02
C LYS A 57 4.40 1.12 -16.50
N ALA A 58 5.08 1.84 -15.60
CA ALA A 58 6.33 1.37 -15.01
C ALA A 58 6.15 0.05 -14.24
N ALA A 59 5.03 -0.08 -13.53
CA ALA A 59 4.69 -1.30 -12.79
C ALA A 59 4.43 -2.48 -13.76
N THR A 60 3.74 -2.26 -14.88
CA THR A 60 3.53 -3.29 -15.92
C THR A 60 4.83 -3.69 -16.62
N GLU A 61 5.74 -2.75 -16.91
CA GLU A 61 7.03 -3.02 -17.55
C GLU A 61 7.96 -3.86 -16.65
N LYS A 62 8.03 -3.55 -15.35
CA LYS A 62 8.78 -4.35 -14.37
C LYS A 62 8.32 -5.80 -14.30
N ARG A 63 7.02 -6.05 -14.50
CA ARG A 63 6.45 -7.39 -14.52
C ARG A 63 6.82 -8.17 -15.78
N VAL A 64 6.82 -7.53 -16.95
CA VAL A 64 7.30 -8.15 -18.20
C VAL A 64 8.77 -8.57 -18.07
N CYS A 65 9.56 -7.84 -17.28
CA CYS A 65 10.96 -8.14 -16.99
C CYS A 65 11.19 -9.21 -15.90
N GLY A 66 10.15 -9.77 -15.29
CA GLY A 66 10.27 -10.88 -14.32
C GLY A 66 10.68 -10.48 -12.90
N GLU A 67 10.53 -9.21 -12.51
CA GLU A 67 10.76 -8.79 -11.12
C GLU A 67 9.65 -9.32 -10.18
N HIS A 68 10.07 -9.88 -9.04
CA HIS A 68 9.27 -10.73 -8.12
C HIS A 68 7.90 -10.17 -7.67
N GLU A 69 6.92 -11.07 -7.56
CA GLU A 69 5.51 -10.86 -7.16
C GLU A 69 5.25 -10.12 -5.83
N ARG A 70 6.24 -9.99 -4.94
CA ARG A 70 6.03 -9.44 -3.58
C ARG A 70 5.74 -7.93 -3.55
N GLY A 71 6.27 -7.14 -4.50
CA GLY A 71 5.98 -5.70 -4.60
C GLY A 71 4.62 -5.39 -5.24
N TRP A 72 4.13 -6.31 -6.07
CA TRP A 72 2.97 -6.09 -6.94
C TRP A 72 1.63 -5.95 -6.19
N SER A 73 1.51 -6.52 -4.99
CA SER A 73 0.26 -6.41 -4.21
C SER A 73 0.01 -4.97 -3.70
N ALA A 74 1.07 -4.25 -3.32
CA ALA A 74 1.00 -2.87 -2.86
C ALA A 74 0.69 -1.91 -4.03
N ASP A 75 1.34 -2.14 -5.17
CA ASP A 75 1.09 -1.37 -6.39
C ASP A 75 -0.35 -1.54 -6.89
N LYS A 76 -0.88 -2.77 -6.90
CA LYS A 76 -2.29 -3.04 -7.27
C LYS A 76 -3.29 -2.27 -6.43
N GLN A 77 -3.09 -2.24 -5.11
CA GLN A 77 -4.01 -1.56 -4.21
C GLN A 77 -3.94 -0.04 -4.42
N THR A 78 -2.74 0.50 -4.66
CA THR A 78 -2.54 1.91 -5.01
C THR A 78 -3.29 2.26 -6.29
N ILE A 79 -3.17 1.44 -7.34
CA ILE A 79 -3.87 1.64 -8.61
C ILE A 79 -5.39 1.63 -8.41
N LEU A 80 -5.93 0.65 -7.67
CA LEU A 80 -7.36 0.58 -7.36
C LEU A 80 -7.83 1.79 -6.54
N ASN A 81 -7.04 2.27 -5.59
CA ASN A 81 -7.39 3.43 -4.79
C ASN A 81 -7.46 4.69 -5.66
N VAL A 82 -6.49 4.90 -6.54
CA VAL A 82 -6.50 6.05 -7.44
C VAL A 82 -7.67 6.00 -8.41
N VAL A 83 -7.95 4.84 -9.02
CA VAL A 83 -9.11 4.67 -9.90
C VAL A 83 -10.41 4.98 -9.16
N ASN A 84 -10.56 4.49 -7.92
CA ASN A 84 -11.74 4.79 -7.11
C ASN A 84 -11.85 6.27 -6.74
N GLU A 85 -10.76 6.95 -6.43
CA GLU A 85 -10.78 8.39 -6.15
C GLU A 85 -11.15 9.20 -7.41
N LEU A 86 -10.64 8.82 -8.59
CA LEU A 86 -11.04 9.41 -9.87
C LEU A 86 -12.52 9.17 -10.20
N LEU A 87 -13.07 8.00 -9.81
CA LEU A 87 -14.50 7.71 -10.00
C LEU A 87 -15.39 8.48 -9.01
N LYS A 88 -14.91 8.68 -7.77
CA LYS A 88 -15.63 9.37 -6.69
C LYS A 88 -15.60 10.89 -6.82
N SER A 89 -14.60 11.47 -7.48
CA SER A 89 -14.62 12.91 -7.77
C SER A 89 -15.83 13.21 -8.66
N LYS A 90 -16.90 13.70 -8.04
CA LYS A 90 -17.95 14.44 -8.74
C LYS A 90 -17.30 15.77 -9.12
N SER A 91 -17.30 16.10 -10.41
CA SER A 91 -16.87 17.43 -10.85
C SER A 91 -17.75 18.45 -10.13
N ALA A 92 -17.13 19.27 -9.29
CA ALA A 92 -17.86 20.27 -8.51
C ALA A 92 -18.21 21.49 -9.38
N GLU A 93 -17.57 21.64 -10.54
CA GLU A 93 -17.69 22.81 -11.40
C GLU A 93 -18.36 22.48 -12.74
N PRO A 94 -19.33 23.30 -13.22
CA PRO A 94 -20.07 23.07 -14.48
C PRO A 94 -19.18 23.01 -15.74
N PHE A 95 -18.01 23.65 -15.69
CA PHE A 95 -17.07 23.66 -16.82
C PHE A 95 -16.28 22.35 -16.93
N GLU A 96 -16.05 21.66 -15.82
CA GLU A 96 -15.40 20.35 -15.82
C GLU A 96 -16.33 19.29 -16.42
N SER A 97 -17.65 19.39 -16.25
CA SER A 97 -18.59 18.46 -16.89
C SER A 97 -18.51 18.50 -18.43
N GLU A 98 -18.43 19.67 -19.07
CA GLU A 98 -18.42 19.69 -20.55
C GLU A 98 -17.14 19.10 -21.17
N LEU A 99 -15.99 19.27 -20.51
CA LEU A 99 -14.71 18.76 -21.00
C LEU A 99 -14.47 17.30 -20.59
N PHE A 100 -14.82 16.94 -19.35
CA PHE A 100 -14.56 15.62 -18.81
C PHE A 100 -15.71 14.65 -19.03
N ASP A 101 -16.96 15.06 -19.23
CA ASP A 101 -18.06 14.11 -19.44
C ASP A 101 -17.89 13.27 -20.69
N PRO A 102 -17.42 13.77 -21.86
CA PRO A 102 -17.18 12.90 -23.01
C PRO A 102 -16.09 11.85 -22.73
N ILE A 103 -15.02 12.24 -22.02
CA ILE A 103 -13.93 11.35 -21.62
C ILE A 103 -14.43 10.35 -20.57
N ARG A 104 -15.15 10.82 -19.56
CA ARG A 104 -15.73 10.01 -18.48
C ARG A 104 -16.74 9.03 -19.05
N LEU A 105 -17.63 9.45 -19.94
CA LEU A 105 -18.63 8.59 -20.58
C LEU A 105 -18.00 7.55 -21.52
N ALA A 106 -16.91 7.89 -22.22
CA ALA A 106 -16.19 6.93 -23.06
C ALA A 106 -15.42 5.90 -22.23
N PHE A 107 -14.71 6.33 -21.18
CA PHE A 107 -13.76 5.48 -20.48
C PHE A 107 -14.32 4.80 -19.22
N VAL A 108 -15.29 5.39 -18.52
CA VAL A 108 -15.86 4.79 -17.29
C VAL A 108 -16.44 3.39 -17.51
N PRO A 109 -17.20 3.10 -18.59
CA PRO A 109 -17.69 1.74 -18.83
C PRO A 109 -16.56 0.72 -18.99
N GLU A 110 -15.46 1.11 -19.62
CA GLU A 110 -14.32 0.24 -19.86
C GLU A 110 -13.47 0.04 -18.60
N PHE A 111 -13.21 1.12 -17.85
CA PHE A 111 -12.60 1.03 -16.52
C PHE A 111 -13.44 0.16 -15.57
N GLN A 112 -14.77 0.28 -15.61
CA GLN A 112 -15.66 -0.52 -14.80
C GLN A 112 -15.60 -2.00 -15.22
N ARG A 113 -15.57 -2.29 -16.53
CA ARG A 113 -15.39 -3.66 -17.06
C ARG A 113 -14.08 -4.29 -16.61
N ILE A 114 -12.97 -3.55 -16.70
CA ILE A 114 -11.65 -3.99 -16.25
C ILE A 114 -11.65 -4.20 -14.73
N ALA A 115 -12.19 -3.24 -13.96
CA ALA A 115 -12.27 -3.32 -12.51
C ALA A 115 -13.12 -4.52 -12.04
N ASP A 116 -14.25 -4.79 -12.69
CA ASP A 116 -15.11 -5.93 -12.37
C ASP A 116 -14.49 -7.27 -12.80
N SER A 117 -13.75 -7.30 -13.91
CA SER A 117 -12.95 -8.47 -14.32
C SER A 117 -11.87 -8.78 -13.29
N LEU A 118 -11.08 -7.77 -12.89
CA LEU A 118 -10.07 -7.91 -11.84
C LEU A 118 -10.72 -8.33 -10.52
N ARG A 119 -11.80 -7.66 -10.10
CA ARG A 119 -12.54 -7.99 -8.87
C ARG A 119 -13.03 -9.42 -8.89
N THR A 120 -13.63 -9.90 -9.97
CA THR A 120 -14.12 -11.29 -10.10
C THR A 120 -12.97 -12.29 -10.00
N LYS A 121 -11.86 -12.02 -10.70
CA LYS A 121 -10.67 -12.87 -10.69
C LYS A 121 -10.02 -12.95 -9.30
N TYR A 122 -9.88 -11.82 -8.61
CA TYR A 122 -9.21 -11.74 -7.31
C TYR A 122 -10.15 -12.05 -6.11
N GLN A 123 -11.46 -11.86 -6.23
CA GLN A 123 -12.42 -12.32 -5.23
C GLN A 123 -12.53 -13.85 -5.20
N GLY A 124 -12.32 -14.52 -6.34
CA GLY A 124 -12.12 -15.97 -6.40
C GLY A 124 -10.90 -16.43 -5.59
N MET A 125 -9.78 -15.71 -5.71
CA MET A 125 -8.56 -15.99 -4.93
C MET A 125 -8.75 -15.74 -3.42
N ARG A 126 -9.50 -14.71 -3.01
CA ARG A 126 -9.76 -14.44 -1.59
C ARG A 126 -10.81 -15.35 -0.95
N ARG A 127 -11.72 -15.96 -1.72
CA ARG A 127 -12.74 -16.89 -1.20
C ARG A 127 -12.24 -18.33 -0.97
N GLY A 128 -11.06 -18.69 -1.50
CA GLY A 128 -10.46 -20.02 -1.28
C GLY A 128 -9.89 -20.27 0.12
N SER A 129 -9.69 -19.24 0.96
CA SER A 129 -8.95 -19.39 2.23
C SER A 129 -9.73 -18.98 3.49
N ARG A 130 -11.05 -18.76 3.41
CA ARG A 130 -11.86 -18.28 4.55
C ARG A 130 -13.15 -19.07 4.82
N GLY A 131 -13.24 -20.31 4.34
CA GLY A 131 -14.46 -21.11 4.43
C GLY A 131 -14.23 -22.58 4.75
N LYS A 132 -13.56 -22.89 5.86
CA LYS A 132 -13.69 -24.13 6.65
C LYS A 132 -12.79 -24.05 7.88
N GLN A 133 -13.28 -23.40 8.94
CA GLN A 133 -12.86 -23.74 10.29
C GLN A 133 -13.57 -25.05 10.68
N ASN A 134 -13.35 -26.10 9.89
CA ASN A 134 -13.55 -27.44 10.43
C ASN A 134 -12.39 -27.63 11.38
N ALA A 135 -12.69 -27.87 12.66
CA ALA A 135 -11.76 -28.34 13.66
C ALA A 135 -11.28 -29.76 13.33
N THR A 136 -10.80 -30.00 12.11
CA THR A 136 -9.74 -30.98 11.89
C THR A 136 -8.56 -30.44 12.66
N GLU A 137 -8.36 -31.00 13.85
CA GLU A 137 -7.10 -31.02 14.57
C GLU A 137 -5.98 -31.18 13.55
N THR A 138 -5.43 -30.05 13.09
CA THR A 138 -4.46 -30.04 12.01
C THR A 138 -3.25 -30.76 12.56
N ALA A 139 -2.93 -31.91 11.96
CA ALA A 139 -1.77 -32.69 12.33
C ALA A 139 -0.60 -31.73 12.55
N ILE A 140 0.00 -31.80 13.74
CA ILE A 140 1.05 -30.85 14.13
C ILE A 140 2.22 -31.02 13.16
N GLU A 141 2.35 -30.08 12.24
CA GLU A 141 3.46 -30.05 11.29
C GLU A 141 4.71 -29.58 12.03
N TYR A 142 5.70 -30.46 12.14
CA TYR A 142 6.99 -30.16 12.74
C TYR A 142 7.98 -29.77 11.65
N VAL A 143 8.68 -28.67 11.90
CA VAL A 143 9.80 -28.19 11.09
C VAL A 143 11.09 -28.70 11.72
N ILE A 144 11.91 -29.39 10.93
CA ILE A 144 13.12 -30.07 11.36
C ILE A 144 14.32 -29.51 10.59
N GLY A 145 15.17 -28.76 11.30
CA GLY A 145 16.39 -28.19 10.75
C GLY A 145 16.24 -26.78 10.19
N TRP A 146 17.37 -26.16 9.90
CA TRP A 146 17.42 -24.80 9.41
C TRP A 146 16.80 -24.61 8.02
N PRO A 147 17.02 -25.49 7.02
CA PRO A 147 16.45 -25.29 5.68
C PRO A 147 14.93 -25.13 5.71
N GLU A 148 14.23 -26.00 6.44
CA GLU A 148 12.77 -25.94 6.56
C GLU A 148 12.30 -24.74 7.39
N VAL A 149 13.06 -24.33 8.42
CA VAL A 149 12.77 -23.10 9.20
C VAL A 149 12.87 -21.88 8.30
N MET A 150 13.92 -21.79 7.48
CA MET A 150 14.16 -20.67 6.57
C MET A 150 13.13 -20.61 5.44
N ASP A 151 12.75 -21.77 4.89
CA ASP A 151 11.69 -21.90 3.91
C ASP A 151 10.33 -21.45 4.48
N ALA A 152 9.99 -21.92 5.69
CA ALA A 152 8.73 -21.57 6.34
C ALA A 152 8.54 -20.06 6.56
N ILE A 153 9.62 -19.33 6.87
CA ILE A 153 9.58 -17.86 7.05
C ILE A 153 9.88 -17.08 5.75
N GLY A 154 10.13 -17.76 4.63
CA GLY A 154 10.40 -17.13 3.33
C GLY A 154 11.72 -16.35 3.26
N ARG A 155 12.76 -16.81 3.96
CA ARG A 155 14.10 -16.19 4.02
C ARG A 155 15.17 -17.08 3.36
N PRO A 156 16.23 -16.49 2.78
CA PRO A 156 17.30 -17.28 2.16
C PRO A 156 18.10 -18.04 3.21
N ASP A 157 18.45 -19.29 2.90
CA ASP A 157 19.12 -20.19 3.83
C ASP A 157 20.64 -19.93 3.92
N THR A 158 21.03 -18.80 4.52
CA THR A 158 22.43 -18.41 4.73
C THR A 158 22.86 -18.52 6.19
N ALA A 159 24.15 -18.78 6.44
CA ALA A 159 24.67 -18.91 7.80
C ALA A 159 24.49 -17.63 8.64
N GLU A 160 24.62 -16.47 8.01
CA GLU A 160 24.40 -15.17 8.65
C GLU A 160 22.94 -14.97 9.06
N GLU A 161 22.00 -15.29 8.17
CA GLU A 161 20.57 -15.13 8.45
C GLU A 161 20.10 -16.12 9.52
N ARG A 162 20.59 -17.37 9.49
CA ARG A 162 20.36 -18.34 10.59
C ARG A 162 20.84 -17.80 11.94
N LYS A 163 22.04 -17.20 11.99
CA LYS A 163 22.60 -16.60 13.21
C LYS A 163 21.76 -15.40 13.68
N ARG A 164 21.29 -14.57 12.74
CA ARG A 164 20.41 -13.42 13.01
C ARG A 164 19.07 -13.86 13.62
N ILE A 165 18.40 -14.83 13.00
CA ILE A 165 17.11 -15.36 13.46
C ILE A 165 17.27 -16.04 14.82
N LYS A 166 18.36 -16.81 15.02
CA LYS A 166 18.66 -17.39 16.32
C LYS A 166 18.77 -16.33 17.40
N ARG A 167 19.62 -15.31 17.18
CA ARG A 167 19.79 -14.19 18.14
C ARG A 167 18.46 -13.50 18.43
N MET A 168 17.65 -13.26 17.40
CA MET A 168 16.34 -12.63 17.55
C MET A 168 15.37 -13.50 18.37
N SER A 169 15.40 -14.81 18.18
CA SER A 169 14.65 -15.75 19.02
C SER A 169 15.14 -15.71 20.47
N ASP A 170 16.45 -15.67 20.70
CA ASP A 170 17.01 -15.61 22.06
C ASP A 170 16.63 -14.29 22.76
N GLU A 171 16.66 -13.15 22.05
CA GLU A 171 16.31 -11.82 22.56
C GLU A 171 14.81 -11.66 22.87
N THR A 172 13.94 -12.30 22.07
CA THR A 172 12.48 -12.13 22.18
C THR A 172 11.76 -13.28 22.87
N GLY A 173 12.50 -14.28 23.36
CA GLY A 173 11.92 -15.48 23.99
C GLY A 173 11.20 -16.39 22.99
N GLY A 174 11.67 -16.43 21.74
CA GLY A 174 11.09 -17.19 20.64
C GLY A 174 11.20 -18.72 20.78
N PRO A 175 10.52 -19.47 19.88
CA PRO A 175 10.43 -20.93 19.95
C PRO A 175 11.70 -21.67 19.52
N ILE A 176 12.67 -20.98 18.91
CA ILE A 176 13.88 -21.61 18.35
C ILE A 176 14.91 -21.82 19.47
N LYS A 177 14.87 -22.99 20.12
CA LYS A 177 15.87 -23.39 21.12
C LYS A 177 16.87 -24.36 20.49
N THR A 178 18.08 -23.90 20.17
CA THR A 178 19.14 -24.76 19.60
C THR A 178 20.40 -24.76 20.44
N LYS A 179 20.87 -25.96 20.80
CA LYS A 179 22.25 -26.17 21.30
C LYS A 179 23.23 -26.16 20.12
N GLN A 180 24.50 -25.87 20.40
CA GLN A 180 25.55 -25.92 19.38
C GLN A 180 25.60 -27.31 18.73
N GLY A 181 25.57 -27.35 17.40
CA GLY A 181 25.58 -28.60 16.62
C GLY A 181 24.23 -29.35 16.54
N VAL A 182 23.15 -28.83 17.12
CA VAL A 182 21.83 -29.49 17.08
C VAL A 182 20.87 -28.72 16.18
N SER A 183 20.22 -29.44 15.27
CA SER A 183 19.18 -28.91 14.39
C SER A 183 17.92 -28.50 15.17
N PRO A 184 17.31 -27.34 14.87
CA PRO A 184 16.05 -26.93 15.50
C PRO A 184 14.94 -27.93 15.18
N ARG A 185 14.07 -28.19 16.15
CA ARG A 185 12.83 -28.95 15.98
C ARG A 185 11.70 -28.19 16.65
N LEU A 186 10.73 -27.74 15.88
CA LEU A 186 9.66 -26.89 16.39
C LEU A 186 8.38 -27.04 15.57
N ASN A 187 7.26 -26.70 16.20
CA ASN A 187 5.96 -26.68 15.54
C ASN A 187 5.91 -25.50 14.55
N ARG A 188 5.56 -25.79 13.29
CA ARG A 188 5.53 -24.81 12.20
C ARG A 188 4.59 -23.65 12.47
N GLN A 189 3.40 -23.94 13.00
CA GLN A 189 2.42 -22.93 13.36
C GLN A 189 2.97 -21.96 14.41
N ARG A 190 3.63 -22.48 15.46
CA ARG A 190 4.28 -21.65 16.48
C ARG A 190 5.42 -20.78 15.93
N LEU A 191 6.16 -21.27 14.93
CA LEU A 191 7.19 -20.48 14.25
C LEU A 191 6.57 -19.26 13.57
N LEU A 192 5.51 -19.49 12.80
CA LEU A 192 4.83 -18.46 12.02
C LEU A 192 4.15 -17.43 12.93
N GLU A 193 3.51 -17.87 14.01
CA GLU A 193 2.90 -16.98 15.01
C GLU A 193 3.95 -16.09 15.68
N TRP A 194 5.07 -16.67 16.08
CA TRP A 194 6.18 -15.88 16.63
C TRP A 194 6.74 -14.91 15.59
N TRP A 195 6.95 -15.35 14.35
CA TRP A 195 7.46 -14.50 13.28
C TRP A 195 6.54 -13.31 12.98
N ALA A 196 5.22 -13.55 12.88
CA ALA A 196 4.23 -12.49 12.70
C ALA A 196 4.21 -11.51 13.87
N SER A 197 4.46 -11.98 15.10
CA SER A 197 4.56 -11.10 16.28
C SER A 197 5.77 -10.17 16.23
N LEU A 198 6.84 -10.54 15.52
CA LEU A 198 8.00 -9.68 15.32
C LEU A 198 7.73 -8.58 14.30
N GLU A 199 7.06 -8.92 13.20
CA GLU A 199 6.61 -7.93 12.20
C GLU A 199 5.71 -6.88 12.84
N ALA A 200 4.71 -7.31 13.62
CA ALA A 200 3.84 -6.40 14.34
C ALA A 200 4.58 -5.47 15.34
N LYS A 201 5.65 -5.96 15.98
CA LYS A 201 6.48 -5.14 16.88
C LYS A 201 7.29 -4.10 16.10
N TRP A 202 7.85 -4.45 14.95
CA TRP A 202 8.57 -3.49 14.12
C TRP A 202 7.65 -2.44 13.54
N ASP A 203 6.47 -2.83 13.06
CA ASP A 203 5.46 -1.89 12.56
C ASP A 203 5.06 -0.88 13.64
N ALA A 204 4.87 -1.35 14.88
CA ALA A 204 4.59 -0.47 16.02
C ALA A 204 5.77 0.49 16.31
N LEU A 205 7.01 0.01 16.28
CA LEU A 205 8.19 0.87 16.48
C LEU A 205 8.31 1.94 15.39
N PHE A 206 8.08 1.59 14.12
CA PHE A 206 8.10 2.57 13.02
C PHE A 206 6.97 3.60 13.16
N ALA A 207 5.77 3.19 13.55
CA ALA A 207 4.66 4.11 13.81
C ALA A 207 4.96 5.06 14.98
N ASP A 208 5.59 4.57 16.05
CA ASP A 208 6.00 5.38 17.20
C ASP A 208 7.11 6.39 16.83
N GLU A 209 8.08 5.98 16.00
CA GLU A 209 9.12 6.85 15.48
C GLU A 209 8.52 7.98 14.60
N GLU A 210 7.57 7.64 13.73
CA GLU A 210 6.87 8.62 12.89
C GLU A 210 6.03 9.59 13.73
N SER A 211 5.28 9.08 14.72
CA SER A 211 4.50 9.90 15.65
C SER A 211 5.39 10.82 16.49
N THR A 212 6.55 10.32 16.93
CA THR A 212 7.53 11.11 17.69
C THR A 212 8.13 12.20 16.81
N ALA A 213 8.51 11.88 15.57
CA ALA A 213 9.02 12.86 14.63
C ALA A 213 8.00 13.96 14.33
N ALA A 214 6.72 13.61 14.13
CA ALA A 214 5.64 14.57 13.94
C ALA A 214 5.45 15.47 15.18
N THR A 215 5.45 14.88 16.39
CA THR A 215 5.30 15.64 17.63
C THR A 215 6.47 16.59 17.87
N VAL A 216 7.71 16.14 17.63
CA VAL A 216 8.90 17.01 17.76
C VAL A 216 8.90 18.12 16.72
N ALA A 217 8.43 17.87 15.50
CA ALA A 217 8.26 18.89 14.47
C ALA A 217 7.26 19.99 14.90
N ASP A 218 6.15 19.62 15.52
CA ASP A 218 5.16 20.58 16.04
C ASP A 218 5.66 21.36 17.27
N THR A 219 6.61 20.81 18.04
CA THR A 219 7.07 21.43 19.30
C THR A 219 8.21 22.44 19.10
N TYR A 220 8.82 22.56 17.91
CA TYR A 220 9.98 23.43 17.67
C TYR A 220 9.71 24.57 16.68
N LYS A 221 9.18 25.69 17.19
CA LYS A 221 9.69 27.08 17.06
C LYS A 221 8.72 28.11 17.67
N TYR A 222 8.34 27.97 18.94
CA TYR A 222 8.05 29.18 19.72
C TYR A 222 9.39 29.75 20.14
N GLY A 223 9.89 30.68 19.34
CA GLY A 223 11.11 31.42 19.61
C GLY A 223 11.07 32.05 21.00
N LYS A 224 12.24 32.46 21.48
CA LYS A 224 12.52 33.16 22.75
C LYS A 224 11.70 34.46 22.99
N THR A 225 10.72 34.73 22.14
CA THR A 225 9.81 35.89 22.06
C THR A 225 8.40 35.47 21.58
N GLY A 226 7.94 34.26 21.90
CA GLY A 226 6.55 33.86 21.69
C GLY A 226 5.67 34.45 22.80
N GLU A 227 4.84 35.43 22.48
CA GLU A 227 3.76 35.88 23.35
C GLU A 227 2.84 34.68 23.61
N VAL A 228 2.84 34.19 24.85
CA VAL A 228 1.94 33.14 25.30
C VAL A 228 0.53 33.72 25.20
N VAL A 229 -0.30 33.23 24.29
CA VAL A 229 -1.74 33.55 24.24
C VAL A 229 -2.33 33.15 25.59
N PRO A 230 -2.75 34.10 26.45
CA PRO A 230 -3.09 33.80 27.84
C PRO A 230 -4.46 33.13 28.00
N GLU A 231 -5.22 32.94 26.93
CA GLU A 231 -6.61 32.45 27.01
C GLU A 231 -6.77 30.93 27.11
N ILE A 232 -5.72 30.14 26.90
CA ILE A 232 -5.73 28.70 27.25
C ILE A 232 -5.06 28.50 28.61
N ALA A 233 -5.42 29.35 29.57
CA ALA A 233 -5.12 29.12 30.97
C ALA A 233 -5.97 27.93 31.45
N GLY A 234 -5.33 26.75 31.53
CA GLY A 234 -5.90 25.59 32.20
C GLY A 234 -6.50 26.01 33.54
N SER A 235 -7.80 25.78 33.70
CA SER A 235 -8.55 26.06 34.92
C SER A 235 -7.82 25.46 36.12
N VAL A 236 -7.15 26.30 36.90
CA VAL A 236 -6.55 25.90 38.16
C VAL A 236 -7.70 25.54 39.10
N LYS A 237 -7.91 24.24 39.29
CA LYS A 237 -8.93 23.67 40.18
C LYS A 237 -8.58 24.07 41.62
N ARG A 238 -9.14 25.19 42.12
CA ARG A 238 -9.00 25.62 43.52
C ARG A 238 -9.59 24.56 44.44
N ARG A 239 -8.72 23.90 45.20
CA ARG A 239 -9.12 22.97 46.26
C ARG A 239 -9.76 23.80 47.39
N ARG A 240 -11.03 23.50 47.72
CA ARG A 240 -11.76 24.14 48.82
C ARG A 240 -11.05 23.80 50.13
N LYS A 241 -10.56 24.80 50.86
CA LYS A 241 -10.09 24.64 52.24
C LYS A 241 -11.32 24.40 53.11
N THR A 242 -11.46 23.17 53.60
CA THR A 242 -12.22 22.86 54.83
C THR A 242 -11.39 23.26 56.04
#